data_AF-A0A1H4GRH6-F1
#
_entry.id   AF-A0A1H4GRH6-F1
#
_cell.length_a   1.000
_cell.length_b   1.000
_cell.length_c   1.000
_cell.angle_alpha   90.00
_cell.angle_beta   90.00
_cell.angle_gamma   90.00
#
_symmetry.space_group_name_H-M   'P 1'
#
loop_
_entity.id
_entity.type
_entity.pdbx_description
1 polymer ?
#
loop_
_entity_poly.entity_id
_entity_poly.type
_entity_poly.pdbx_seq_one_letter_code
_entity_poly.pdbx_strand_id
1 'polypeptide(L)'
;MPLYKQTSKPVCAMGTLQKPDYDQRYNKQSSRTAHAAQRDGRACAADPQVVVPATPAGQYISGIAALNIPRPEGTGDWHFARAFKPRSRKPRTFLMGDGCPEDTRPWLGEAGIEDVTAIVESMLVPHESPRTYAASHARAIADLVLVATKRNQPLDHIHIDDWMHTQDQKEQVYELLSYAKGKLESDQWRRLQEWKLSS
;
A
#
# COMPACT_ATOMS: atom_id res chain seq x y z
N MET A 1 -49.18 22.30 -33.73
CA MET A 1 -48.17 22.33 -34.81
C MET A 1 -47.72 23.77 -34.96
N PRO A 2 -46.51 24.13 -34.46
CA PRO A 2 -45.36 24.18 -35.36
C PRO A 2 -44.01 23.68 -34.77
N LEU A 3 -43.25 23.03 -35.67
CA LEU A 3 -41.80 23.07 -35.95
C LEU A 3 -40.76 23.01 -34.80
N TYR A 4 -40.25 21.79 -34.60
CA TYR A 4 -38.94 21.48 -34.03
C TYR A 4 -37.79 22.03 -34.91
N LYS A 5 -36.82 22.72 -34.31
CA LYS A 5 -35.42 22.75 -34.78
C LYS A 5 -34.55 22.17 -33.67
N GLN A 6 -34.03 20.96 -33.90
CA GLN A 6 -32.96 20.37 -33.08
C GLN A 6 -31.63 20.97 -33.51
N THR A 7 -30.90 21.55 -32.55
CA THR A 7 -29.44 21.62 -32.64
C THR A 7 -28.88 21.06 -31.34
N SER A 8 -27.95 20.12 -31.51
CA SER A 8 -27.35 19.26 -30.52
C SER A 8 -26.19 19.93 -29.77
N LYS A 9 -26.14 19.78 -28.44
CA LYS A 9 -24.91 19.79 -27.63
C LYS A 9 -25.06 18.81 -26.44
N PRO A 10 -24.08 17.95 -26.15
CA PRO A 10 -24.10 17.14 -24.94
C PRO A 10 -23.61 17.96 -23.75
N VAL A 11 -24.31 17.87 -22.62
CA VAL A 11 -23.85 18.40 -21.33
C VAL A 11 -23.50 17.21 -20.45
N CYS A 12 -22.21 17.01 -20.21
CA CYS A 12 -21.70 16.18 -19.14
C CYS A 12 -22.06 16.83 -17.79
N ALA A 13 -22.75 16.10 -16.92
CA ALA A 13 -22.87 16.45 -15.52
C ALA A 13 -22.19 15.35 -14.68
N MET A 14 -20.90 15.56 -14.39
CA MET A 14 -20.18 14.86 -13.33
C MET A 14 -20.24 15.76 -12.09
N GLY A 15 -20.93 15.28 -11.05
CA GLY A 15 -20.97 15.92 -9.74
C GLY A 15 -19.56 16.02 -9.16
N THR A 16 -19.20 17.24 -8.75
CA THR A 16 -17.90 17.60 -8.21
C THR A 16 -17.70 17.06 -6.79
N LEU A 17 -16.88 16.03 -6.66
CA LEU A 17 -16.15 15.76 -5.40
C LEU A 17 -14.94 16.72 -5.35
N GLN A 18 -14.93 17.54 -4.32
CA GLN A 18 -13.95 18.59 -4.09
C GLN A 18 -12.57 17.96 -3.82
N LYS A 19 -11.61 18.23 -4.71
CA LYS A 19 -10.24 17.70 -4.65
C LYS A 19 -9.40 18.45 -3.60
N PRO A 20 -8.68 17.77 -2.68
CA PRO A 20 -7.56 18.38 -1.96
C PRO A 20 -6.27 18.33 -2.80
N ASP A 21 -5.46 19.38 -2.62
CA ASP A 21 -4.28 19.81 -3.37
C ASP A 21 -3.07 18.86 -3.22
N TYR A 22 -2.94 17.86 -4.09
CA TYR A 22 -1.86 16.85 -4.01
C TYR A 22 -0.57 17.22 -4.80
N ASP A 23 -0.54 18.29 -5.61
CA ASP A 23 0.48 18.41 -6.68
C ASP A 23 1.40 19.65 -6.63
N GLN A 24 1.16 20.62 -5.75
CA GLN A 24 1.92 21.89 -5.82
C GLN A 24 3.36 21.84 -5.28
N ARG A 25 3.72 20.85 -4.45
CA ARG A 25 5.09 20.73 -3.91
C ARG A 25 6.05 19.99 -4.82
N TYR A 26 5.57 19.05 -5.64
CA TYR A 26 6.40 18.36 -6.61
C TYR A 26 6.82 19.31 -7.75
N ASN A 27 5.89 20.16 -8.19
CA ASN A 27 6.15 21.09 -9.29
C ASN A 27 7.17 22.20 -8.92
N LYS A 28 7.22 22.63 -7.65
CA LYS A 28 8.20 23.62 -7.14
C LYS A 28 9.62 23.09 -6.98
N GLN A 29 9.79 21.79 -6.67
CA GLN A 29 11.11 21.16 -6.54
C GLN A 29 11.72 20.85 -7.93
N SER A 30 10.87 20.45 -8.88
CA SER A 30 11.26 20.14 -10.26
C SER A 30 11.66 21.40 -11.05
N SER A 31 10.98 22.53 -10.83
CA SER A 31 11.31 23.80 -11.50
C SER A 31 12.62 24.45 -11.00
N ARG A 32 13.03 24.21 -9.75
CA ARG A 32 14.34 24.68 -9.23
C ARG A 32 15.53 23.87 -9.76
N THR A 33 15.33 22.58 -10.05
CA THR A 33 16.38 21.70 -10.60
C THR A 33 16.51 21.86 -12.12
N ALA A 34 15.42 22.14 -12.83
CA ALA A 34 15.43 22.41 -14.27
C ALA A 34 16.25 23.66 -14.65
N HIS A 35 16.19 24.74 -13.86
CA HIS A 35 16.95 25.96 -14.17
C HIS A 35 18.47 25.85 -13.91
N ALA A 36 18.90 24.92 -13.05
CA ALA A 36 20.33 24.67 -12.81
C ALA A 36 20.94 23.71 -13.85
N ALA A 37 20.14 22.82 -14.44
CA ALA A 37 20.60 21.80 -15.39
C ALA A 37 20.88 22.32 -16.81
N GLN A 38 20.52 23.57 -17.12
CA GLN A 38 20.73 24.16 -18.46
C GLN A 38 22.15 24.66 -18.73
N ARG A 39 23.08 24.62 -17.77
CA ARG A 39 24.46 25.09 -17.95
C ARG A 39 25.50 24.00 -18.22
N ASP A 40 25.24 22.76 -17.83
CA ASP A 40 26.20 21.67 -18.01
C ASP A 40 25.52 20.52 -18.74
N GLY A 41 25.90 20.29 -20.00
CA GLY A 41 25.36 19.26 -20.90
C GLY A 41 25.60 17.80 -20.47
N ARG A 42 25.40 17.46 -19.19
CA ARG A 42 25.22 16.08 -18.74
C ARG A 42 23.76 15.71 -18.92
N ALA A 43 23.53 14.67 -19.71
CA ALA A 43 22.25 13.98 -19.72
C ALA A 43 21.82 13.70 -18.27
N CYS A 44 20.69 14.28 -17.88
CA CYS A 44 20.07 14.01 -16.60
C CYS A 44 19.73 12.52 -16.60
N ALA A 45 20.46 11.72 -15.81
CA ALA A 45 20.07 10.36 -15.52
C ALA A 45 18.62 10.43 -15.02
N ALA A 46 17.70 9.72 -15.68
CA ALA A 46 16.31 9.66 -15.28
C ALA A 46 16.25 9.28 -13.80
N ASP A 47 15.54 10.07 -12.97
CA ASP A 47 15.22 9.66 -11.60
C ASP A 47 14.62 8.26 -11.70
N PRO A 48 15.15 7.22 -11.02
CA PRO A 48 14.57 5.90 -11.08
C PRO A 48 13.10 6.02 -10.71
N GLN A 49 12.24 5.85 -11.73
CA GLN A 49 10.81 5.93 -11.57
C GLN A 49 10.40 4.90 -10.53
N VAL A 50 9.42 5.27 -9.72
CA VAL A 50 8.75 4.33 -8.84
C VAL A 50 8.11 3.26 -9.72
N VAL A 51 8.41 1.99 -9.48
CA VAL A 51 7.80 0.86 -10.18
C VAL A 51 7.20 -0.07 -9.14
N VAL A 52 5.95 -0.47 -9.33
CA VAL A 52 5.30 -1.49 -8.50
C VAL A 52 5.77 -2.87 -8.98
N PRO A 53 6.34 -3.70 -8.08
CA PRO A 53 6.89 -4.99 -8.47
C PRO A 53 5.81 -5.93 -8.95
N ALA A 54 6.20 -6.87 -9.80
CA ALA A 54 5.31 -7.94 -10.21
C ALA A 54 4.86 -8.76 -8.99
N THR A 55 3.62 -9.23 -9.01
CA THR A 55 3.10 -10.19 -8.04
C THR A 55 2.77 -11.49 -8.77
N PRO A 56 3.75 -12.39 -8.97
CA PRO A 56 3.52 -13.72 -9.52
C PRO A 56 2.42 -14.49 -8.75
N ALA A 57 1.87 -15.52 -9.38
CA ALA A 57 0.83 -16.34 -8.75
C ALA A 57 1.26 -16.83 -7.35
N GLY A 58 0.42 -16.59 -6.35
CA GLY A 58 0.70 -16.93 -4.94
C GLY A 58 1.56 -15.91 -4.19
N GLN A 59 1.93 -14.79 -4.80
CA GLN A 59 2.67 -13.69 -4.15
C GLN A 59 1.84 -12.41 -4.11
N TYR A 60 2.09 -11.58 -3.09
CA TYR A 60 1.39 -10.32 -2.89
C TYR A 60 2.28 -9.29 -2.17
N ILE A 61 2.01 -8.01 -2.38
CA ILE A 61 2.68 -6.91 -1.67
C ILE A 61 2.12 -6.81 -0.25
N SER A 62 2.99 -6.74 0.77
CA SER A 62 2.57 -6.63 2.17
C SER A 62 3.43 -5.67 3.00
N GLY A 63 3.16 -5.62 4.30
CA GLY A 63 3.84 -4.80 5.30
C GLY A 63 3.77 -3.31 5.00
N ILE A 64 4.85 -2.59 5.29
CA ILE A 64 4.92 -1.13 5.12
C ILE A 64 4.62 -0.70 3.68
N ALA A 65 4.96 -1.48 2.66
CA ALA A 65 4.64 -1.11 1.28
C ALA A 65 3.13 -1.14 1.02
N ALA A 66 2.44 -2.19 1.48
CA ALA A 66 0.99 -2.27 1.37
C ALA A 66 0.27 -1.17 2.16
N LEU A 67 0.78 -0.80 3.34
CA LEU A 67 0.28 0.32 4.16
C LEU A 67 0.38 1.70 3.50
N ASN A 68 1.10 1.79 2.39
CA ASN A 68 1.25 3.01 1.62
C ASN A 68 0.44 3.02 0.33
N ILE A 69 -0.31 1.95 0.02
CA ILE A 69 -1.24 1.90 -1.11
C ILE A 69 -2.52 2.63 -0.69
N PRO A 70 -2.98 3.66 -1.41
CA PRO A 70 -4.20 4.38 -1.04
C PRO A 70 -5.43 3.48 -0.97
N ARG A 71 -6.28 3.69 0.03
CA ARG A 71 -7.49 2.90 0.29
C ARG A 71 -8.71 3.80 0.53
N PRO A 72 -9.91 3.44 0.04
CA PRO A 72 -11.13 4.22 0.27
C PRO A 72 -11.46 4.43 1.76
N GLU A 73 -11.04 3.50 2.61
CA GLU A 73 -11.29 3.49 4.06
C GLU A 73 -10.49 4.57 4.81
N GLY A 74 -9.56 5.25 4.15
CA GLY A 74 -8.77 6.33 4.75
C GLY A 74 -7.73 5.85 5.78
N THR A 75 -7.32 4.59 5.73
CA THR A 75 -6.27 3.99 6.56
C THR A 75 -4.89 4.10 5.89
N GLY A 76 -3.81 3.78 6.63
CA GLY A 76 -2.43 3.75 6.13
C GLY A 76 -1.63 5.04 6.33
N ASP A 77 -0.41 5.10 5.79
CA ASP A 77 0.57 6.20 6.00
C ASP A 77 0.75 7.12 4.76
N TRP A 78 0.14 6.74 3.63
CA TRP A 78 0.03 7.53 2.39
C TRP A 78 1.34 8.03 1.75
N HIS A 79 2.48 7.48 2.14
CA HIS A 79 3.81 7.75 1.60
C HIS A 79 4.19 6.85 0.42
N PHE A 80 3.26 6.60 -0.51
CA PHE A 80 3.42 5.70 -1.67
C PHE A 80 4.74 5.85 -2.43
N ALA A 81 5.04 7.04 -2.95
CA ALA A 81 6.25 7.25 -3.76
C ALA A 81 7.55 6.90 -2.99
N ARG A 82 7.58 7.18 -1.68
CA ARG A 82 8.73 6.85 -0.81
C ARG A 82 8.78 5.34 -0.51
N ALA A 83 7.63 4.70 -0.37
CA ALA A 83 7.51 3.27 -0.12
C ALA A 83 7.99 2.42 -1.30
N PHE A 84 7.89 2.92 -2.54
CA PHE A 84 8.29 2.16 -3.73
C PHE A 84 9.57 2.68 -4.43
N LYS A 85 10.07 3.88 -4.10
CA LYS A 85 11.37 4.39 -4.63
C LYS A 85 12.60 3.59 -4.15
N PRO A 86 13.42 2.98 -5.02
CA PRO A 86 14.59 2.20 -4.59
C PRO A 86 15.48 2.95 -3.59
N ARG A 87 15.73 2.39 -2.40
CA ARG A 87 16.66 2.96 -1.41
C ARG A 87 17.96 2.16 -1.40
N SER A 88 19.01 2.70 -2.03
CA SER A 88 20.36 2.10 -2.09
C SER A 88 20.41 0.68 -2.69
N ARG A 89 21.61 0.09 -2.80
CA ARG A 89 21.95 -1.11 -3.62
C ARG A 89 21.25 -2.44 -3.25
N LYS A 90 20.17 -2.45 -2.46
CA LYS A 90 19.42 -3.66 -2.11
C LYS A 90 17.95 -3.51 -2.52
N PRO A 91 17.37 -4.47 -3.26
CA PRO A 91 15.95 -4.46 -3.53
C PRO A 91 15.17 -4.61 -2.22
N ARG A 92 14.06 -3.89 -2.09
CA ARG A 92 13.13 -4.09 -0.97
C ARG A 92 12.24 -5.28 -1.34
N THR A 93 12.32 -6.37 -0.59
CA THR A 93 11.38 -7.49 -0.75
C THR A 93 10.12 -7.14 0.02
N PHE A 94 9.18 -6.51 -0.69
CA PHE A 94 7.83 -6.24 -0.19
C PHE A 94 6.86 -7.38 -0.46
N LEU A 95 7.33 -8.41 -1.15
CA LEU A 95 6.55 -9.57 -1.54
C LEU A 95 6.55 -10.60 -0.42
N MET A 96 5.36 -11.11 -0.15
CA MET A 96 5.10 -12.26 0.70
C MET A 96 4.37 -13.33 -0.10
N GLY A 97 4.39 -14.57 0.41
CA GLY A 97 3.73 -15.70 -0.22
C GLY A 97 4.71 -16.70 -0.84
N ASP A 98 4.29 -17.36 -1.92
CA ASP A 98 4.97 -18.55 -2.43
C ASP A 98 6.40 -18.27 -2.85
N GLY A 99 7.36 -18.95 -2.22
CA GLY A 99 8.79 -18.79 -2.51
C GLY A 99 9.41 -17.48 -2.01
N CYS A 100 8.66 -16.65 -1.28
CA CYS A 100 9.20 -15.48 -0.59
C CYS A 100 9.84 -15.88 0.76
N PRO A 101 10.76 -15.05 1.31
CA PRO A 101 11.32 -15.30 2.64
C PRO A 101 10.29 -15.32 3.78
N GLU A 102 9.12 -14.73 3.54
CA GLU A 102 8.04 -14.60 4.52
C GLU A 102 6.71 -15.00 3.87
N ASP A 103 5.92 -15.77 4.60
CA ASP A 103 4.60 -16.20 4.18
C ASP A 103 3.71 -16.44 5.39
N THR A 104 2.60 -15.71 5.47
CA THR A 104 1.62 -15.79 6.57
C THR A 104 0.33 -16.48 6.18
N ARG A 105 0.18 -16.91 4.91
CA ARG A 105 -0.98 -17.67 4.44
C ARG A 105 -1.20 -18.99 5.20
N PRO A 106 -0.19 -19.69 5.76
CA PRO A 106 -0.46 -20.82 6.66
C PRO A 106 -1.35 -20.48 7.86
N TRP A 107 -1.26 -19.24 8.36
CA TRP A 107 -2.10 -18.76 9.46
C TRP A 107 -3.39 -18.10 8.97
N LEU A 108 -3.31 -17.24 7.96
CA LEU A 108 -4.38 -16.33 7.56
C LEU A 108 -5.12 -16.75 6.28
N GLY A 109 -4.59 -17.72 5.53
CA GLY A 109 -5.04 -18.02 4.17
C GLY A 109 -4.98 -16.80 3.25
N GLU A 110 -5.96 -16.69 2.37
CA GLU A 110 -6.11 -15.58 1.43
C GLU A 110 -6.84 -14.36 2.02
N ALA A 111 -7.22 -14.39 3.32
CA ALA A 111 -8.00 -13.33 3.93
C ALA A 111 -7.26 -11.98 3.88
N GLY A 112 -7.91 -10.97 3.30
CA GLY A 112 -7.36 -9.63 3.13
C GLY A 112 -6.26 -9.51 2.06
N ILE A 113 -6.11 -10.49 1.15
CA ILE A 113 -5.33 -10.32 -0.08
C ILE A 113 -6.29 -9.88 -1.20
N GLU A 114 -5.95 -8.78 -1.87
CA GLU A 114 -6.85 -8.10 -2.81
C GLU A 114 -6.16 -7.78 -4.12
N ASP A 115 -6.94 -7.78 -5.22
CA ASP A 115 -6.50 -7.24 -6.50
C ASP A 115 -6.54 -5.71 -6.45
N VAL A 116 -5.36 -5.08 -6.49
CA VAL A 116 -5.19 -3.62 -6.40
C VAL A 116 -4.83 -3.00 -7.74
N THR A 117 -4.96 -3.73 -8.85
CA THR A 117 -4.55 -3.30 -10.18
C THR A 117 -5.14 -1.95 -10.55
N ALA A 118 -6.45 -1.77 -10.38
CA ALA A 118 -7.12 -0.50 -10.70
C ALA A 118 -6.62 0.68 -9.83
N ILE A 119 -6.25 0.43 -8.57
CA ILE A 119 -5.70 1.46 -7.67
C ILE A 119 -4.32 1.88 -8.18
N VAL A 120 -3.46 0.90 -8.50
CA VAL A 120 -2.11 1.15 -9.02
C VAL A 120 -2.13 1.88 -10.36
N GLU A 121 -3.00 1.47 -11.28
CA GLU A 121 -3.21 2.15 -12.57
C GLU A 121 -3.67 3.60 -12.38
N SER A 122 -4.57 3.85 -11.42
CA SER A 122 -5.06 5.20 -11.13
C SER A 122 -3.97 6.16 -10.63
N MET A 123 -2.89 5.63 -10.06
CA MET A 123 -1.74 6.40 -9.60
C MET A 123 -0.76 6.76 -10.73
N LEU A 124 -0.98 6.29 -11.96
CA LEU A 124 -0.10 6.49 -13.12
C LEU A 124 1.34 6.01 -12.88
N VAL A 125 1.49 4.96 -12.07
CA VAL A 125 2.78 4.35 -11.72
C VAL A 125 2.99 3.10 -12.59
N PRO A 126 4.17 2.94 -13.23
CA PRO A 126 4.50 1.71 -13.93
C PRO A 126 4.45 0.50 -13.00
N HIS A 127 3.93 -0.62 -13.49
CA HIS A 127 3.84 -1.87 -12.76
C HIS A 127 4.32 -3.01 -13.66
N GLU A 128 5.04 -3.98 -13.09
CA GLU A 128 5.76 -4.98 -13.87
C GLU A 128 4.87 -6.12 -14.40
N SER A 129 3.64 -6.26 -13.90
CA SER A 129 2.70 -7.33 -14.28
C SER A 129 1.29 -6.81 -14.53
N PRO A 130 0.49 -7.40 -15.45
CA PRO A 130 -0.87 -6.94 -15.75
C PRO A 130 -1.87 -7.00 -14.58
N ARG A 131 -1.54 -7.76 -13.53
CA ARG A 131 -2.29 -7.79 -12.27
C ARG A 131 -1.34 -7.54 -11.12
N THR A 132 -1.82 -6.85 -10.11
CA THR A 132 -1.09 -6.59 -8.87
C THR A 132 -1.95 -6.98 -7.68
N TYR A 133 -1.44 -7.86 -6.82
CA TYR A 133 -2.08 -8.25 -5.57
C TYR A 133 -1.39 -7.63 -4.37
N ALA A 134 -2.16 -7.14 -3.41
CA ALA A 134 -1.63 -6.59 -2.17
C ALA A 134 -2.50 -6.94 -0.97
N ALA A 135 -1.88 -6.94 0.19
CA ALA A 135 -2.58 -6.97 1.46
C ALA A 135 -3.46 -5.73 1.61
N SER A 136 -4.67 -5.91 2.15
CA SER A 136 -5.42 -4.84 2.79
C SER A 136 -4.58 -4.25 3.93
N HIS A 137 -4.87 -3.04 4.39
CA HIS A 137 -4.12 -2.46 5.51
C HIS A 137 -4.21 -3.33 6.77
N ALA A 138 -5.37 -3.95 7.02
CA ALA A 138 -5.53 -4.85 8.15
C ALA A 138 -4.62 -6.08 8.02
N ARG A 139 -4.58 -6.69 6.82
CA ARG A 139 -3.70 -7.83 6.52
C ARG A 139 -2.22 -7.46 6.58
N ALA A 140 -1.85 -6.27 6.12
CA ALA A 140 -0.47 -5.80 6.15
C ALA A 140 0.06 -5.66 7.59
N ILE A 141 -0.76 -5.13 8.51
CA ILE A 141 -0.41 -5.07 9.94
C ILE A 141 -0.35 -6.47 10.54
N ALA A 142 -1.34 -7.32 10.24
CA ALA A 142 -1.35 -8.70 10.72
C ALA A 142 -0.10 -9.47 10.26
N ASP A 143 0.35 -9.25 9.02
CA ASP A 143 1.57 -9.85 8.49
C ASP A 143 2.82 -9.39 9.25
N LEU A 144 2.95 -8.09 9.54
CA LEU A 144 4.06 -7.56 10.33
C LEU A 144 4.10 -8.19 11.73
N VAL A 145 2.95 -8.28 12.39
CA VAL A 145 2.83 -8.87 13.74
C VAL A 145 3.18 -10.35 13.73
N LEU A 146 2.65 -11.13 12.78
CA LEU A 146 2.91 -12.56 12.70
C LEU A 146 4.36 -12.88 12.35
N VAL A 147 4.96 -12.13 11.41
CA VAL A 147 6.38 -12.26 11.06
C VAL A 147 7.26 -11.98 12.29
N ALA A 148 7.06 -10.85 12.96
CA ALA A 148 7.83 -10.51 14.15
C ALA A 148 7.63 -11.53 15.28
N THR A 149 6.39 -11.97 15.51
CA THR A 149 6.06 -13.02 16.48
C THR A 149 6.79 -14.32 16.16
N LYS A 150 6.78 -14.78 14.91
CA LYS A 150 7.41 -16.04 14.50
C LYS A 150 8.93 -15.97 14.60
N ARG A 151 9.51 -14.80 14.34
CA ARG A 151 10.95 -14.52 14.50
C ARG A 151 11.36 -14.22 15.94
N ASN A 152 10.42 -14.31 16.88
CA ASN A 152 10.62 -14.00 18.28
C ASN A 152 11.09 -12.54 18.51
N GLN A 153 10.83 -11.63 17.58
CA GLN A 153 11.21 -10.21 17.64
C GLN A 153 10.23 -9.41 18.50
N PRO A 154 10.66 -8.32 19.15
CA PRO A 154 9.76 -7.39 19.86
C PRO A 154 8.63 -6.88 18.95
N LEU A 155 7.42 -6.67 19.49
CA LEU A 155 6.26 -6.14 18.74
C LEU A 155 5.99 -4.66 19.03
N ASP A 156 6.73 -4.09 19.97
CA ASP A 156 6.64 -2.70 20.45
C ASP A 156 6.83 -1.64 19.36
N HIS A 157 7.50 -1.98 18.26
CA HIS A 157 7.69 -1.09 17.12
C HIS A 157 6.51 -1.06 16.13
N ILE A 158 5.45 -1.85 16.37
CA ILE A 158 4.26 -1.91 15.52
C ILE A 158 3.11 -1.23 16.27
N HIS A 159 2.86 0.04 15.97
CA HIS A 159 1.79 0.81 16.57
C HIS A 159 0.59 0.87 15.62
N ILE A 160 -0.50 0.17 15.95
CA ILE A 160 -1.68 0.10 15.08
C ILE A 160 -2.31 1.48 14.81
N ASP A 161 -2.23 2.39 15.77
CA ASP A 161 -2.74 3.78 15.69
C ASP A 161 -2.06 4.61 14.59
N ASP A 162 -0.84 4.25 14.19
CA ASP A 162 -0.12 4.93 13.11
C ASP A 162 -0.83 4.75 11.75
N TRP A 163 -1.67 3.72 11.61
CA TRP A 163 -2.31 3.36 10.35
C TRP A 163 -3.83 3.16 10.43
N MET A 164 -4.36 2.85 11.62
CA MET A 164 -5.77 2.61 11.87
C MET A 164 -6.29 3.64 12.89
N HIS A 165 -7.20 4.50 12.46
CA HIS A 165 -7.65 5.65 13.22
C HIS A 165 -8.96 5.43 13.96
N THR A 166 -9.73 4.40 13.59
CA THR A 166 -10.99 4.03 14.26
C THR A 166 -10.90 2.66 14.90
N GLN A 167 -11.75 2.45 15.91
CA GLN A 167 -11.84 1.15 16.59
C GLN A 167 -12.24 0.03 15.62
N ASP A 168 -13.20 0.27 14.73
CA ASP A 168 -13.63 -0.70 13.71
C ASP A 168 -12.47 -1.11 12.78
N GLN A 169 -11.59 -0.18 12.42
CA GLN A 169 -10.40 -0.47 11.61
C GLN A 169 -9.40 -1.34 12.36
N LYS A 170 -9.20 -1.08 13.66
CA LYS A 170 -8.36 -1.93 14.53
C LYS A 170 -8.94 -3.33 14.69
N GLU A 171 -10.26 -3.43 14.81
CA GLU A 171 -10.95 -4.72 14.97
C GLU A 171 -10.74 -5.65 13.76
N GLN A 172 -10.67 -5.11 12.55
CA GLN A 172 -10.33 -5.91 11.35
C GLN A 172 -8.95 -6.57 11.45
N VAL A 173 -7.96 -5.89 12.03
CA VAL A 173 -6.63 -6.48 12.29
C VAL A 173 -6.75 -7.60 13.32
N TYR A 174 -7.47 -7.33 14.41
CA TYR A 174 -7.63 -8.29 15.50
C TYR A 174 -8.42 -9.53 15.10
N GLU A 175 -9.39 -9.39 14.21
CA GLU A 175 -10.14 -10.48 13.63
C GLU A 175 -9.22 -11.38 12.78
N LEU A 176 -8.39 -10.81 11.90
CA LEU A 176 -7.43 -11.57 11.12
C LEU A 176 -6.45 -12.33 12.02
N LEU A 177 -5.89 -11.66 13.03
CA LEU A 177 -4.95 -12.31 13.97
C LEU A 177 -5.60 -13.44 14.76
N SER A 178 -6.93 -13.44 14.93
CA SER A 178 -7.65 -14.54 15.58
C SER A 178 -7.53 -15.87 14.83
N TYR A 179 -7.31 -15.85 13.50
CA TYR A 179 -7.16 -17.06 12.69
C TYR A 179 -5.85 -17.82 12.97
N ALA A 180 -4.87 -17.13 13.58
CA ALA A 180 -3.63 -17.74 14.02
C ALA A 180 -3.76 -18.49 15.37
N LYS A 181 -4.91 -18.35 16.06
CA LYS A 181 -5.16 -19.04 17.33
C LYS A 181 -5.10 -20.56 17.14
N GLY A 182 -4.32 -21.24 17.97
CA GLY A 182 -4.11 -22.69 17.89
C GLY A 182 -3.14 -23.14 16.79
N LYS A 183 -2.66 -22.23 15.94
CA LYS A 183 -1.62 -22.47 14.93
C LYS A 183 -0.24 -21.92 15.33
N LEU A 184 -0.21 -21.00 16.30
CA LEU A 184 1.01 -20.49 16.92
C LEU A 184 1.34 -21.29 18.19
N GLU A 185 2.62 -21.29 18.55
CA GLU A 185 3.06 -21.81 19.86
C GLU A 185 2.46 -20.98 21.00
N SER A 186 2.31 -21.59 22.18
CA SER A 186 1.65 -20.94 23.33
C SER A 186 2.30 -19.61 23.72
N ASP A 187 3.63 -19.52 23.71
CA ASP A 187 4.35 -18.28 24.01
C ASP A 187 4.21 -17.23 22.90
N GLN A 188 4.25 -17.65 21.64
CA GLN A 188 4.00 -16.76 20.48
C GLN A 188 2.61 -16.15 20.57
N TRP A 189 1.59 -16.97 20.86
CA TRP A 189 0.22 -16.52 21.04
C TRP A 189 0.08 -15.56 22.22
N ARG A 190 0.68 -15.87 23.38
CA ARG A 190 0.66 -15.01 24.55
C ARG A 190 1.23 -13.62 24.25
N ARG A 191 2.41 -13.55 23.63
CA ARG A 191 3.06 -12.29 23.25
C ARG A 191 2.22 -11.44 22.29
N LEU A 192 1.57 -12.09 21.33
CA LEU A 192 0.64 -11.42 20.41
C LEU A 192 -0.55 -10.82 21.17
N GLN A 193 -1.11 -11.54 22.15
CA GLN A 193 -2.20 -11.02 22.98
C GLN A 193 -1.75 -9.85 23.86
N GLU A 194 -0.55 -9.91 24.43
CA GLU A 194 0.04 -8.80 25.18
C GLU A 194 0.17 -7.54 24.30
N TRP A 195 0.70 -7.68 23.08
CA TRP A 195 0.77 -6.59 22.11
C TRP A 195 -0.61 -6.01 21.77
N LYS A 196 -1.61 -6.86 21.55
CA LYS A 196 -2.99 -6.43 21.25
C LYS A 196 -3.58 -5.56 22.37
N LEU A 197 -3.25 -5.84 23.63
CA LEU A 197 -3.74 -5.07 24.78
C LEU A 197 -3.01 -3.74 24.96
N SER A 198 -1.79 -3.61 24.43
CA SER A 198 -0.99 -2.38 24.50
C SER A 198 -1.14 -1.47 23.28
N SER A 199 -1.92 -1.87 22.28
CA SER A 199 -2.08 -1.20 20.96
C SER A 199 -3.48 -0.62 20.76
#